data_AF-A0A3E0W899-F1
#
_entry.id   AF-A0A3E0W899-F1
#
_cell.length_a   1.000
_cell.length_b   1.000
_cell.length_c   1.000
_cell.angle_alpha   90.00
_cell.angle_beta   90.00
_cell.angle_gamma   90.00
#
_symmetry.space_group_name_H-M   'P 1'
#
loop_
_entity.id
_entity.type
_entity.pdbx_description
1 polymer ?
#
loop_
_entity_poly.entity_id
_entity_poly.type
_entity_poly.pdbx_seq_one_letter_code
_entity_poly.pdbx_strand_id
1 'polypeptide(L)'
;MTVARFMIPGRSAGVLARPAAQMARFAIASIVSLLILTFVGIHRYPGSEFVFFVVLGLVGTSVLGAGTLHYVAFYRAANEVRYGYTTLERSYQEVEELDPASGRTIRAAGEPYLDQKTRADRLDSAFDLSAECNGPAVPSDPYRQHRSRWQWVLLGVGLVAGALAFFLRIGAI
;
A
#
# COMPACT_ATOMS: atom_id res chain seq x y z
N MET A 1 -0.16 -28.09 -23.76
CA MET A 1 -0.11 -26.81 -24.50
C MET A 1 -0.18 -25.71 -23.45
N THR A 2 0.97 -25.17 -23.04
CA THR A 2 1.05 -24.21 -21.92
C THR A 2 0.47 -22.88 -22.40
N VAL A 3 -0.73 -22.53 -21.92
CA VAL A 3 -1.32 -21.23 -22.21
C VAL A 3 -0.52 -20.19 -21.44
N ALA A 4 0.41 -19.52 -22.11
CA ALA A 4 1.11 -18.39 -21.53
C ALA A 4 0.06 -17.31 -21.19
N ARG A 5 -0.26 -17.14 -19.90
CA ARG A 5 -1.19 -16.11 -19.45
C ARG A 5 -0.49 -14.76 -19.58
N PHE A 6 -1.08 -13.86 -20.36
CA PHE A 6 -0.55 -12.52 -20.54
C PHE A 6 -0.86 -11.66 -19.31
N MET A 7 0.16 -11.35 -18.52
CA MET A 7 0.07 -10.29 -17.53
C MET A 7 -0.13 -8.94 -18.24
N ILE A 8 -0.93 -8.07 -17.64
CA ILE A 8 -1.13 -6.70 -18.14
C ILE A 8 0.23 -5.99 -18.20
N PRO A 9 0.58 -5.32 -19.32
CA PRO A 9 1.87 -4.66 -19.45
C PRO A 9 2.07 -3.53 -18.43
N GLY A 10 3.28 -3.47 -17.88
CA GLY A 10 3.72 -2.46 -16.90
C GLY A 10 4.18 -3.07 -15.58
N ARG A 11 4.47 -2.20 -14.59
CA ARG A 11 4.76 -2.66 -13.23
C ARG A 11 3.47 -3.18 -12.58
N SER A 12 3.57 -4.37 -11.99
CA SER A 12 2.48 -4.99 -11.25
C SER A 12 2.18 -4.26 -9.94
N ALA A 13 0.96 -4.45 -9.43
CA ALA A 13 0.51 -3.87 -8.18
C ALA A 13 1.39 -4.32 -7.00
N GLY A 14 1.82 -5.60 -6.98
CA GLY A 14 2.74 -6.14 -5.98
C GLY A 14 4.10 -5.42 -5.95
N VAL A 15 4.65 -5.09 -7.13
CA VAL A 15 5.92 -4.35 -7.23
C VAL A 15 5.77 -2.91 -6.77
N LEU A 16 4.63 -2.27 -7.06
CA LEU A 16 4.33 -0.89 -6.65
C LEU A 16 3.98 -0.76 -5.16
N ALA A 17 3.45 -1.81 -4.55
CA ALA A 17 3.05 -1.81 -3.14
C ALA A 17 4.23 -1.66 -2.18
N ARG A 18 5.41 -2.22 -2.51
CA ARG A 18 6.62 -2.14 -1.67
C ARG A 18 7.12 -0.69 -1.48
N PRO A 19 7.41 0.09 -2.55
CA PRO A 19 7.81 1.48 -2.40
C PRO A 19 6.69 2.34 -1.80
N ALA A 20 5.42 2.06 -2.10
CA ALA A 20 4.30 2.74 -1.47
C ALA A 20 4.28 2.53 0.05
N ALA A 21 4.51 1.31 0.52
CA ALA A 21 4.59 1.00 1.95
C ALA A 21 5.81 1.66 2.62
N GLN A 22 6.96 1.72 1.94
CA GLN A 22 8.14 2.44 2.44
C GLN A 22 7.87 3.95 2.55
N MET A 23 7.29 4.57 1.51
CA MET A 23 6.92 5.99 1.56
C MET A 23 5.89 6.29 2.64
N ALA A 24 4.91 5.40 2.87
CA ALA A 24 3.97 5.54 3.96
C ALA A 24 4.66 5.54 5.34
N ARG A 25 5.68 4.70 5.55
CA ARG A 25 6.48 4.71 6.79
C ARG A 25 7.23 6.03 6.97
N PHE A 26 7.83 6.56 5.89
CA PHE A 26 8.48 7.87 5.93
C PHE A 26 7.50 9.00 6.22
N ALA A 27 6.29 8.98 5.63
CA ALA A 27 5.24 9.94 5.92
C ALA A 27 4.79 9.88 7.39
N ILE A 28 4.65 8.68 7.96
CA ILE A 28 4.32 8.52 9.39
C ILE A 28 5.45 9.08 10.26
N ALA A 29 6.71 8.75 9.96
CA ALA A 29 7.87 9.23 10.72
C ALA A 29 8.01 10.77 10.66
N SER A 30 7.73 11.38 9.50
CA SER A 30 7.78 12.83 9.32
C SER A 30 6.65 13.54 10.08
N ILE A 31 5.42 12.97 10.06
CA ILE A 31 4.29 13.47 10.86
C ILE A 31 4.62 13.40 12.36
N VAL A 32 5.14 12.27 12.84
CA VAL A 32 5.54 12.12 14.26
C VAL A 32 6.62 13.13 14.63
N SER A 33 7.61 13.34 13.76
CA SER A 33 8.66 14.34 13.98
C SER A 33 8.08 15.75 14.08
N LEU A 34 7.14 16.12 13.19
CA LEU A 34 6.48 17.42 13.22
C LEU A 34 5.65 17.62 14.51
N LEU A 35 4.97 16.57 14.98
CA LEU A 35 4.26 16.60 16.27
C LEU A 35 5.22 16.84 17.44
N ILE A 36 6.36 16.14 17.47
CA ILE A 36 7.39 16.32 18.51
C ILE A 36 7.93 17.76 18.49
N LEU A 37 8.30 18.28 17.32
CA LEU A 37 8.81 19.65 17.18
C LEU A 37 7.80 20.70 17.68
N THR A 38 6.51 20.47 17.40
CA THR A 38 5.42 21.32 17.85
C THR A 38 5.27 21.25 19.37
N PHE A 39 5.32 20.05 19.95
CA PHE A 39 5.14 19.82 21.38
C PHE A 39 6.32 20.33 22.23
N VAL A 40 7.55 20.17 21.73
CA VAL A 40 8.77 20.71 22.37
C VAL A 40 8.82 22.24 22.29
N GLY A 41 7.94 22.85 21.48
CA GLY A 41 7.84 24.31 21.39
C GLY A 41 9.04 24.92 20.68
N ILE A 42 9.61 24.22 19.69
CA ILE A 42 10.77 24.72 18.92
C ILE A 42 10.49 26.08 18.27
N HIS A 43 9.22 26.42 18.03
CA HIS A 43 8.75 27.74 17.60
C HIS A 43 9.20 28.91 18.49
N ARG A 44 9.64 28.63 19.73
CA ARG A 44 10.15 29.65 20.66
C ARG A 44 11.60 30.07 20.39
N TYR A 45 12.32 29.36 19.52
CA TYR A 45 13.70 29.69 19.17
C TYR A 45 13.76 30.56 17.90
N PRO A 46 14.62 31.59 17.87
CA PRO A 46 14.83 32.39 16.65
C PRO A 46 15.38 31.51 15.52
N GLY A 47 14.80 31.61 14.32
CA GLY A 47 15.14 30.79 13.15
C GLY A 47 14.39 29.45 13.04
N SER A 48 13.58 29.09 14.04
CA SER A 48 12.79 27.85 14.05
C SER A 48 11.66 27.81 13.02
N GLU A 49 11.19 28.97 12.56
CA GLU A 49 10.13 29.07 11.53
C GLU A 49 10.59 28.46 10.21
N PHE A 50 11.83 28.72 9.80
CA PHE A 50 12.41 28.13 8.60
C PHE A 50 12.47 26.60 8.71
N VAL A 51 12.96 26.09 9.85
CA VAL A 51 13.00 24.64 10.12
C VAL A 51 11.59 24.04 10.08
N PHE A 52 10.60 24.73 10.67
CA PHE A 52 9.21 24.28 10.65
C PHE A 52 8.65 24.20 9.24
N PHE A 53 8.84 25.22 8.39
CA PHE A 53 8.38 25.20 7.01
C PHE A 53 9.08 24.14 6.16
N VAL A 54 10.37 23.90 6.37
CA VAL A 54 11.11 22.82 5.70
C VAL A 54 10.54 21.46 6.09
N VAL A 55 10.32 21.21 7.38
CA VAL A 55 9.72 19.95 7.85
C VAL A 55 8.29 19.80 7.35
N LEU A 56 7.49 20.87 7.35
CA LEU A 56 6.13 20.86 6.80
C LEU A 56 6.13 20.53 5.30
N GLY A 57 7.06 21.10 4.53
CA GLY A 57 7.24 20.77 3.10
C GLY A 57 7.64 19.31 2.88
N LEU A 58 8.53 18.77 3.72
CA LEU A 58 8.90 17.35 3.70
C LEU A 58 7.71 16.44 4.04
N VAL A 59 6.90 16.80 5.04
CA VAL A 59 5.66 16.08 5.38
C VAL A 59 4.68 16.13 4.20
N GLY A 60 4.42 17.31 3.64
CA GLY A 60 3.49 17.46 2.52
C GLY A 60 3.91 16.65 1.30
N THR A 61 5.18 16.72 0.90
CA THR A 61 5.72 15.95 -0.24
C THR A 61 5.71 14.44 0.01
N SER A 62 6.04 13.99 1.22
CA SER A 62 6.01 12.56 1.56
C SER A 62 4.58 12.01 1.63
N VAL A 63 3.62 12.76 2.15
CA VAL A 63 2.19 12.37 2.17
C VAL A 63 1.62 12.32 0.75
N LEU A 64 1.88 13.33 -0.08
CA LEU A 64 1.44 13.35 -1.48
C LEU A 64 2.09 12.23 -2.30
N GLY A 65 3.39 11.99 -2.12
CA GLY A 65 4.10 10.88 -2.76
C GLY A 65 3.56 9.51 -2.36
N ALA A 66 3.32 9.30 -1.05
CA ALA A 66 2.72 8.06 -0.56
C ALA A 66 1.29 7.88 -1.08
N GLY A 67 0.47 8.93 -1.05
CA GLY A 67 -0.93 8.90 -1.51
C GLY A 67 -1.05 8.61 -3.01
N THR A 68 -0.22 9.26 -3.83
CA THR A 68 -0.19 9.03 -5.29
C THR A 68 0.26 7.62 -5.64
N LEU A 69 1.35 7.12 -5.05
CA LEU A 69 1.79 5.73 -5.26
C LEU A 69 0.76 4.71 -4.78
N HIS A 70 0.13 4.97 -3.65
CA HIS A 70 -0.93 4.10 -3.14
C HIS A 70 -2.12 4.06 -4.10
N TYR A 71 -2.54 5.22 -4.62
CA TYR A 71 -3.62 5.30 -5.60
C TYR A 71 -3.27 4.56 -6.90
N VAL A 72 -2.05 4.72 -7.42
CA VAL A 72 -1.60 4.02 -8.63
C VAL A 72 -1.52 2.50 -8.40
N ALA A 73 -0.97 2.07 -7.26
CA ALA A 73 -0.92 0.66 -6.89
C ALA A 73 -2.32 0.06 -6.75
N PHE A 74 -3.26 0.82 -6.16
CA PHE A 74 -4.66 0.42 -6.02
C PHE A 74 -5.36 0.30 -7.38
N TYR A 75 -5.21 1.30 -8.25
CA TYR A 75 -5.79 1.26 -9.59
C TYR A 75 -5.22 0.09 -10.41
N ARG A 76 -3.93 -0.21 -10.25
CA ARG A 76 -3.32 -1.40 -10.86
C ARG A 76 -3.86 -2.69 -10.28
N ALA A 77 -4.02 -2.78 -8.97
CA ALA A 77 -4.60 -3.95 -8.32
C ALA A 77 -6.01 -4.25 -8.82
N ALA A 78 -6.88 -3.22 -8.89
CA ALA A 78 -8.23 -3.37 -9.40
C ALA A 78 -8.25 -3.87 -10.86
N ASN A 79 -7.31 -3.38 -11.68
CA ASN A 79 -7.17 -3.88 -13.04
C ASN A 79 -6.70 -5.34 -13.06
N GLU A 80 -5.65 -5.73 -12.32
CA GLU A 80 -5.21 -7.14 -12.25
C GLU A 80 -6.38 -8.06 -11.90
N VAL A 81 -7.13 -7.68 -10.86
CA VAL A 81 -8.28 -8.43 -10.36
C VAL A 81 -9.39 -8.54 -11.40
N ARG A 82 -9.61 -7.49 -12.20
CA ARG A 82 -10.55 -7.51 -13.34
C ARG A 82 -10.12 -8.49 -14.45
N TYR A 83 -8.82 -8.74 -14.60
CA TYR A 83 -8.28 -9.76 -15.50
C TYR A 83 -8.20 -11.16 -14.84
N GLY A 84 -8.74 -11.32 -13.63
CA GLY A 84 -8.88 -12.62 -12.95
C GLY A 84 -7.63 -13.09 -12.21
N TYR A 85 -6.70 -12.18 -11.89
CA TYR A 85 -5.49 -12.50 -11.13
C TYR A 85 -5.11 -11.38 -10.17
N THR A 86 -4.17 -11.63 -9.26
CA THR A 86 -3.53 -10.59 -8.47
C THR A 86 -2.05 -10.86 -8.28
N THR A 87 -1.26 -9.80 -8.17
CA THR A 87 0.14 -9.89 -7.74
C THR A 87 0.34 -9.37 -6.31
N LEU A 88 -0.75 -8.95 -5.65
CA LEU A 88 -0.71 -8.46 -4.28
C LEU A 88 -0.82 -9.60 -3.28
N GLU A 89 0.06 -9.56 -2.30
CA GLU A 89 0.06 -10.51 -1.20
C GLU A 89 -1.17 -10.27 -0.31
N ARG A 90 -1.83 -11.35 0.13
CA ARG A 90 -2.91 -11.34 1.16
C ARG A 90 -4.07 -10.38 0.91
N SER A 91 -4.34 -10.03 -0.36
CA SER A 91 -5.31 -8.98 -0.69
C SER A 91 -6.60 -9.52 -1.29
N TYR A 92 -6.53 -10.49 -2.20
CA TYR A 92 -7.69 -11.06 -2.90
C TYR A 92 -7.59 -12.57 -2.88
N GLN A 93 -8.50 -13.25 -2.20
CA GLN A 93 -8.45 -14.72 -2.09
C GLN A 93 -9.18 -15.36 -3.28
N GLU A 94 -10.21 -14.69 -3.79
CA GLU A 94 -11.07 -15.15 -4.86
C GLU A 94 -10.41 -15.20 -6.25
N VAL A 95 -9.24 -14.59 -6.43
CA VAL A 95 -8.45 -14.67 -7.67
C VAL A 95 -7.16 -15.43 -7.45
N GLU A 96 -6.59 -15.93 -8.54
CA GLU A 96 -5.26 -16.53 -8.56
C GLU A 96 -4.20 -15.50 -8.17
N GLU A 97 -3.16 -15.95 -7.49
CA GLU A 97 -1.98 -15.12 -7.23
C GLU A 97 -0.87 -15.48 -8.20
N LEU A 98 -0.40 -14.48 -8.95
CA LEU A 98 0.73 -14.60 -9.87
C LEU A 98 1.98 -13.99 -9.26
N ASP A 99 3.11 -14.65 -9.48
CA ASP A 99 4.42 -14.05 -9.22
C ASP A 99 4.64 -12.87 -10.16
N PRO A 100 4.84 -11.65 -9.64
CA PRO A 100 5.03 -10.46 -10.46
C PRO A 100 6.28 -10.48 -11.36
N ALA A 101 7.29 -11.31 -11.05
CA ALA A 101 8.51 -11.40 -11.83
C ALA A 101 8.40 -12.41 -12.99
N SER A 102 7.80 -13.57 -12.72
CA SER A 102 7.75 -14.68 -13.68
C SER A 102 6.37 -14.88 -14.34
N GLY A 103 5.31 -14.31 -13.79
CA GLY A 103 3.93 -14.54 -14.25
C GLY A 103 3.41 -15.95 -14.00
N ARG A 104 4.06 -16.72 -13.11
CA ARG A 104 3.62 -18.06 -12.71
C ARG A 104 2.56 -18.01 -11.62
N THR A 105 1.68 -19.00 -11.59
CA THR A 105 0.61 -19.07 -10.59
C THR A 105 1.16 -19.68 -9.31
N ILE A 106 1.35 -18.85 -8.29
CA ILE A 106 1.88 -19.30 -6.99
C ILE A 106 0.78 -19.72 -6.02
N ARG A 107 -0.47 -19.30 -6.24
CA ARG A 107 -1.65 -19.67 -5.44
C ARG A 107 -2.88 -19.72 -6.33
N ALA A 108 -3.68 -20.78 -6.23
CA ALA A 108 -4.94 -20.86 -6.97
C ALA A 108 -6.03 -19.97 -6.35
N ALA A 109 -7.06 -19.65 -7.13
CA ALA A 109 -8.24 -18.95 -6.62
C ALA A 109 -8.91 -19.78 -5.51
N GLY A 110 -9.31 -19.12 -4.42
CA GLY A 110 -9.93 -19.77 -3.26
C GLY A 110 -8.94 -20.41 -2.27
N GLU A 111 -7.70 -20.71 -2.67
CA GLU A 111 -6.69 -21.22 -1.73
C GLU A 111 -6.44 -20.19 -0.60
N PRO A 112 -6.26 -20.66 0.65
CA PRO A 112 -5.85 -19.80 1.76
C PRO A 112 -4.59 -18.99 1.43
N TYR A 113 -4.49 -17.80 2.03
CA TYR A 113 -3.31 -16.98 1.85
C TYR A 113 -2.04 -17.71 2.28
N LEU A 114 -1.02 -17.66 1.43
CA LEU A 114 0.27 -18.25 1.73
C LEU A 114 0.93 -17.56 2.93
N ASP A 115 1.50 -18.35 3.82
CA ASP A 115 2.44 -17.85 4.82
C ASP A 115 3.75 -17.45 4.15
N GLN A 116 4.60 -16.73 4.88
CA GLN A 116 5.82 -16.16 4.31
C GLN A 116 6.80 -17.26 3.84
N LYS A 117 6.86 -18.37 4.58
CA LYS A 117 7.74 -19.49 4.27
C LYS A 117 7.28 -20.24 3.02
N THR A 118 6.03 -20.69 2.96
CA THR A 118 5.53 -21.41 1.79
C THR A 118 5.58 -20.55 0.52
N ARG A 119 5.34 -19.24 0.64
CA ARG A 119 5.51 -18.31 -0.48
C ARG A 119 6.95 -18.32 -1.00
N ALA A 120 7.93 -18.16 -0.10
CA ALA A 120 9.34 -18.17 -0.48
C ALA A 120 9.72 -19.52 -1.13
N ASP A 121 9.32 -20.62 -0.51
CA ASP A 121 9.57 -21.97 -1.02
C ASP A 121 8.99 -22.16 -2.44
N ARG A 122 7.74 -21.70 -2.69
CA ARG A 122 7.11 -21.78 -4.03
C ARG A 122 7.81 -20.90 -5.07
N LEU A 123 8.28 -19.72 -4.68
CA LEU A 123 9.01 -18.80 -5.57
C LEU A 123 10.38 -19.41 -5.95
N ASP A 124 11.08 -19.98 -4.98
CA ASP A 124 12.41 -20.59 -5.14
C ASP A 124 12.34 -21.92 -5.92
N SER A 125 11.33 -22.74 -5.65
CA SER A 125 11.14 -24.04 -6.32
C SER A 125 10.56 -23.94 -7.73
N ALA A 126 10.39 -22.72 -8.25
CA ALA A 126 9.80 -22.47 -9.55
C ALA A 126 8.38 -23.06 -9.73
N PHE A 127 7.62 -23.15 -8.64
CA PHE A 127 6.29 -23.76 -8.62
C PHE A 127 5.30 -23.02 -9.51
N ASP A 128 4.48 -23.75 -10.25
CA ASP A 128 3.45 -23.16 -11.12
C ASP A 128 2.18 -24.02 -11.16
N LEU A 129 1.10 -23.48 -10.60
CA LEU A 129 -0.23 -24.10 -10.61
C LEU A 129 -0.98 -23.89 -11.93
N SER A 130 -0.41 -23.17 -12.90
CA SER A 130 -1.06 -22.90 -14.18
C SER A 130 -1.45 -24.17 -14.96
N ALA A 131 -0.77 -25.29 -14.68
CA ALA A 131 -1.04 -26.60 -15.29
C ALA A 131 -2.26 -27.33 -14.70
N GLU A 132 -2.67 -26.99 -13.47
CA GLU A 132 -3.69 -27.73 -12.70
C GLU A 132 -5.00 -26.95 -12.51
N CYS A 133 -5.00 -25.64 -12.78
CA CYS A 133 -6.11 -24.77 -12.42
C CYS A 133 -7.21 -24.67 -13.51
N ASN A 134 -8.46 -24.94 -13.10
CA ASN A 134 -9.66 -24.77 -13.93
C ASN A 134 -10.07 -23.29 -14.04
N GLY A 135 -9.31 -22.51 -14.81
CA GLY A 135 -9.68 -21.16 -15.27
C GLY A 135 -9.71 -20.06 -14.20
N PRO A 136 -9.53 -18.78 -14.60
CA PRO A 136 -9.55 -17.66 -13.68
C PRO A 136 -10.96 -17.44 -13.11
N ALA A 137 -11.08 -17.43 -11.78
CA ALA A 137 -12.28 -16.91 -11.12
C ALA A 137 -12.29 -15.38 -11.24
N VAL A 138 -13.31 -14.83 -11.89
CA VAL A 138 -13.51 -13.37 -11.98
C VAL A 138 -14.35 -12.94 -10.77
N PRO A 139 -13.84 -12.06 -9.89
CA PRO A 139 -14.59 -11.56 -8.74
C PRO A 139 -15.84 -10.79 -9.19
N SER A 140 -16.88 -10.82 -8.36
CA SER A 140 -18.08 -10.02 -8.57
C SER A 140 -17.83 -8.51 -8.39
N ASP A 141 -16.79 -8.11 -7.64
CA ASP A 141 -16.42 -6.71 -7.43
C ASP A 141 -14.87 -6.53 -7.35
N PRO A 142 -14.21 -6.08 -8.43
CA PRO A 142 -12.76 -5.91 -8.47
C PRO A 142 -12.25 -4.71 -7.66
N TYR A 143 -13.14 -3.86 -7.16
CA TYR A 143 -12.79 -2.69 -6.33
C TYR A 143 -12.96 -2.96 -4.84
N ARG A 144 -13.45 -4.14 -4.46
CA ARG A 144 -13.70 -4.50 -3.07
C ARG A 144 -12.40 -4.77 -2.34
N GLN A 145 -11.73 -3.70 -1.93
CA GLN A 145 -10.59 -3.81 -1.02
C GLN A 145 -11.10 -4.05 0.39
N HIS A 146 -10.68 -5.13 1.04
CA HIS A 146 -10.83 -5.26 2.49
C HIS A 146 -9.89 -4.27 3.18
N ARG A 147 -10.36 -3.01 3.33
CA ARG A 147 -9.71 -2.05 4.22
C ARG A 147 -9.77 -2.60 5.63
N SER A 148 -8.61 -2.76 6.25
CA SER A 148 -8.57 -3.19 7.65
C SER A 148 -9.16 -2.08 8.52
N ARG A 149 -9.90 -2.46 9.58
CA ARG A 149 -10.47 -1.49 10.54
C ARG A 149 -9.43 -0.47 11.04
N TRP A 150 -8.18 -0.90 11.16
CA TRP A 150 -7.04 -0.08 11.53
C TRP A 150 -6.74 1.07 10.58
N GLN A 151 -6.96 0.93 9.27
CA GLN A 151 -6.74 2.01 8.31
C GLN A 151 -7.72 3.18 8.55
N TRP A 152 -8.96 2.89 8.90
CA TRP A 152 -9.95 3.91 9.25
C TRP A 152 -9.61 4.61 10.57
N VAL A 153 -9.15 3.84 11.56
CA VAL A 153 -8.69 4.39 12.84
C VAL A 153 -7.49 5.32 12.63
N LEU A 154 -6.50 4.93 11.84
CA LEU A 154 -5.32 5.75 11.57
C LEU A 154 -5.66 7.04 10.79
N LEU A 155 -6.58 6.97 9.82
CA LEU A 155 -7.09 8.16 9.13
C LEU A 155 -7.83 9.10 10.08
N GLY A 156 -8.69 8.55 10.95
CA GLY A 156 -9.42 9.31 11.96
C GLY A 156 -8.49 10.01 12.94
N VAL A 157 -7.49 9.30 13.47
CA VAL A 157 -6.47 9.86 14.38
C VAL A 157 -5.67 10.96 13.69
N GLY A 158 -5.27 10.76 12.43
CA GLY A 158 -4.55 11.79 11.66
C GLY A 158 -5.35 13.07 11.45
N LEU A 159 -6.64 12.95 11.10
CA LEU A 159 -7.53 14.12 10.97
C LEU A 159 -7.73 14.85 12.30
N VAL A 160 -7.97 14.10 13.38
CA VAL A 160 -8.17 14.69 14.72
C VAL A 160 -6.91 15.39 15.21
N ALA A 161 -5.74 14.77 15.05
CA ALA A 161 -4.46 15.37 15.44
C ALA A 161 -4.12 16.62 14.62
N GLY A 162 -4.39 16.60 13.30
CA GLY A 162 -4.22 17.76 12.43
C GLY A 162 -5.14 18.93 12.81
N ALA A 163 -6.42 18.63 13.10
CA ALA A 163 -7.36 19.63 13.57
C ALA A 163 -6.94 20.22 14.92
N LEU A 164 -6.53 19.39 15.89
CA LEU A 164 -6.05 19.83 17.20
C LEU A 164 -4.81 20.74 17.09
N ALA A 165 -3.84 20.36 16.25
CA ALA A 165 -2.66 21.18 16.02
C ALA A 165 -3.01 22.53 15.36
N PHE A 166 -3.98 22.54 14.44
CA PHE A 166 -4.48 23.77 13.83
C PHE A 166 -5.16 24.67 14.85
N PHE A 167 -6.09 24.14 15.66
CA PHE A 167 -6.81 24.90 16.69
C PHE A 167 -5.88 25.46 17.78
N LEU A 168 -4.89 24.68 18.23
CA LEU A 168 -3.86 25.13 19.16
C LEU A 168 -3.00 26.27 18.58
N ARG A 169 -2.75 26.27 17.26
CA ARG A 169 -1.95 27.31 16.60
C ARG A 169 -2.71 28.62 16.41
N ILE A 170 -4.01 28.58 16.13
CA ILE A 170 -4.83 29.79 15.99
C ILE A 170 -5.34 30.36 17.32
N GLY A 171 -4.96 29.76 18.45
CA GLY A 171 -5.36 30.22 19.79
C GLY A 171 -6.86 30.06 20.08
N ALA A 172 -7.52 29.12 19.39
CA ALA A 172 -8.95 28.85 19.57
C ALA A 172 -9.24 27.91 20.76
N ILE A 173 -8.19 27.37 21.39
CA ILE A 173 -8.17 26.54 22.60
C ILE A 173 -6.91 26.93 23.38
#